data_AF-A0A3N6ZME6-F1
#
_entry.id   AF-A0A3N6ZME6-F1
#
_cell.length_a   1.000
_cell.length_b   1.000
_cell.length_c   1.000
_cell.angle_alpha   90.00
_cell.angle_beta   90.00
_cell.angle_gamma   90.00
#
_symmetry.space_group_name_H-M   'P 1'
#
loop_
_entity.id
_entity.type
_entity.pdbx_description
1 polymer ?
#
loop_
_entity_poly.entity_id
_entity_poly.type
_entity_poly.pdbx_seq_one_letter_code
_entity_poly.pdbx_strand_id
1 'polypeptide(L)'
;MNTNFKQFLFQSLCIASVCSMVIATPAQAQEHQKIHIGLVYPLSTNGMKAAQVGNSFSLHALAGVSAYERGVAVSGLATIVKGTEEGVMVSGLANVIGGKTSGVQVAGLANIIAADARGVQIAGLANSSKSSKGAQISGIANVAKSSALQIAGIANLSAQQNNMQLSGIASVAGNTNAQISGLVNIAKKVRGVQIAGLINIAEESKYPIGMLNFVKNGEKQIGVTVDEVGNAIVGLRTGGQKTYGIIGVGGNTFIDDAPYVLEAGIGLHLGLSRALRINLELSSTANSNFQETSYYKSSFRALLGLKLWNRVEIVAGPSFNYVNYMDYQKAYTSSSLWEFRGAQSVNSLFIGGTAGIHFKL
;
A
#
# COMPACT_ATOMS: atom_id res chain seq x y z
N MET A 1 -11.08 8.98 20.39
CA MET A 1 -10.03 9.11 19.36
C MET A 1 -8.75 8.62 20.03
N ASN A 2 -8.58 7.31 20.08
CA ASN A 2 -7.82 6.66 21.15
C ASN A 2 -6.36 6.42 20.79
N THR A 3 -5.49 6.78 21.73
CA THR A 3 -4.19 6.23 22.17
C THR A 3 -3.27 5.52 21.16
N ASN A 4 -3.78 4.69 20.26
CA ASN A 4 -3.02 3.95 19.24
C ASN A 4 -2.35 4.86 18.19
N PHE A 5 -2.96 5.99 17.83
CA PHE A 5 -2.33 6.95 16.91
C PHE A 5 -1.13 7.66 17.53
N LYS A 6 -1.16 7.94 18.85
CA LYS A 6 -0.02 8.48 19.58
C LYS A 6 1.11 7.45 19.69
N GLN A 7 0.78 6.18 19.85
CA GLN A 7 1.74 5.07 19.95
C GLN A 7 2.42 4.76 18.61
N PHE A 8 1.70 4.85 17.49
CA PHE A 8 2.27 4.78 16.13
C PHE A 8 3.12 6.01 15.79
N LEU A 9 2.69 7.22 16.22
CA LEU A 9 3.50 8.44 16.11
C LEU A 9 4.79 8.29 16.92
N PHE A 10 4.74 7.67 18.10
CA PHE A 10 5.90 7.42 18.97
C PHE A 10 6.90 6.44 18.37
N GLN A 11 6.44 5.34 17.73
CA GLN A 11 7.31 4.42 16.99
C GLN A 11 7.93 5.07 15.74
N SER A 12 7.18 5.91 15.03
CA SER A 12 7.70 6.73 13.92
C SER A 12 8.71 7.79 14.41
N LEU A 13 8.51 8.31 15.62
CA LEU A 13 9.42 9.21 16.31
C LEU A 13 10.71 8.51 16.76
N CYS A 14 10.71 7.21 17.06
CA CYS A 14 11.94 6.47 17.35
C CYS A 14 12.84 6.33 16.12
N ILE A 15 12.28 6.15 14.92
CA ILE A 15 13.05 6.15 13.65
C ILE A 15 13.52 7.58 13.30
N ALA A 16 12.69 8.60 13.56
CA ALA A 16 13.10 10.01 13.45
C ALA A 16 14.14 10.42 14.52
N SER A 17 14.14 9.78 15.69
CA SER A 17 15.08 10.02 16.81
C SER A 17 16.49 9.56 16.44
N VAL A 18 16.64 8.47 15.68
CA VAL A 18 17.94 8.06 15.14
C VAL A 18 18.44 9.10 14.11
N CYS A 19 17.55 9.74 13.36
CA CYS A 19 17.90 10.88 12.47
C CYS A 19 18.20 12.18 13.23
N SER A 20 17.77 12.32 14.49
CA SER A 20 17.93 13.53 15.29
C SER A 20 19.35 13.68 15.88
N MET A 21 20.12 12.59 15.96
CA MET A 21 21.45 12.59 16.58
C MET A 21 22.57 13.18 15.71
N VAL A 22 22.27 13.68 14.51
CA VAL A 22 23.26 14.34 13.62
C VAL A 22 22.84 15.77 13.26
N ILE A 23 21.97 16.42 14.05
CA ILE A 23 21.63 17.84 13.83
C ILE A 23 22.86 18.68 14.15
N ALA A 24 23.63 18.91 13.10
CA ALA A 24 24.62 19.93 13.03
C ALA A 24 23.92 21.29 12.92
N THR A 25 24.35 22.22 13.76
CA THR A 25 24.03 23.64 13.66
C THR A 25 24.21 24.13 12.22
N PRO A 26 23.23 24.87 11.64
CA PRO A 26 23.38 25.43 10.31
C PRO A 26 24.59 26.38 10.31
N ALA A 27 25.61 26.03 9.54
CA ALA A 27 26.76 26.90 9.31
C ALA A 27 26.47 27.77 8.09
N GLN A 28 26.57 29.09 8.25
CA GLN A 28 26.57 30.01 7.12
C GLN A 28 27.94 29.91 6.44
N ALA A 29 27.95 29.61 5.15
CA ALA A 29 29.20 29.52 4.41
C ALA A 29 29.89 30.88 4.37
N GLN A 30 31.20 30.88 4.63
CA GLN A 30 32.04 32.07 4.59
C GLN A 30 32.77 32.21 3.25
N GLU A 31 32.99 31.09 2.55
CA GLU A 31 33.74 31.05 1.29
C GLU A 31 33.12 30.04 0.30
N HIS A 32 33.45 30.20 -0.98
CA HIS A 32 33.06 29.29 -2.07
C HIS A 32 34.29 28.79 -2.82
N GLN A 33 34.38 27.47 -3.03
CA GLN A 33 35.44 26.82 -3.79
C GLN A 33 34.86 26.07 -4.97
N LYS A 34 35.55 26.06 -6.11
CA LYS A 34 35.09 25.30 -7.29
C LYS A 34 35.25 23.79 -7.09
N ILE A 35 36.31 23.37 -6.41
CA ILE A 35 36.73 21.97 -6.27
C ILE A 35 37.09 21.69 -4.81
N HIS A 36 36.51 20.63 -4.24
CA HIS A 36 36.81 20.12 -2.91
C HIS A 36 37.18 18.65 -2.96
N ILE A 37 38.47 18.34 -2.81
CA ILE A 37 38.97 16.97 -2.87
C ILE A 37 39.53 16.57 -1.51
N GLY A 38 39.28 15.35 -1.05
CA GLY A 38 39.85 14.88 0.22
C GLY A 38 39.78 13.38 0.45
N LEU A 39 40.48 12.91 1.48
CA LEU A 39 40.37 11.54 1.96
C LEU A 39 39.17 11.41 2.90
N VAL A 40 39.19 12.20 3.97
CA VAL A 40 38.19 12.25 5.03
C VAL A 40 38.29 13.62 5.70
N TYR A 41 37.21 14.21 6.19
CA TYR A 41 37.34 15.41 7.01
C TYR A 41 38.26 15.14 8.22
N PRO A 42 39.24 16.02 8.54
CA PRO A 42 39.56 17.30 7.89
C PRO A 42 40.64 17.23 6.78
N LEU A 43 41.18 16.05 6.47
CA LEU A 43 42.16 15.80 5.40
C LEU A 43 41.56 16.01 4.00
N SER A 44 41.43 17.28 3.60
CA SER A 44 40.88 17.74 2.32
C SER A 44 41.44 19.11 1.92
N THR A 45 41.21 19.55 0.68
CA THR A 45 41.62 20.88 0.18
C THR A 45 41.06 22.04 1.00
N ASN A 46 39.94 21.85 1.70
CA ASN A 46 39.31 22.87 2.56
C ASN A 46 39.70 22.73 4.05
N GLY A 47 40.47 21.70 4.41
CA GLY A 47 40.98 21.50 5.77
C GLY A 47 39.92 21.50 6.87
N MET A 48 40.27 22.07 8.03
CA MET A 48 39.37 22.23 9.18
C MET A 48 38.16 23.13 8.88
N LYS A 49 38.28 24.05 7.91
CA LYS A 49 37.24 25.00 7.54
C LYS A 49 36.16 24.39 6.64
N ALA A 50 36.29 23.13 6.21
CA ALA A 50 35.39 22.53 5.22
C ALA A 50 33.89 22.70 5.56
N ALA A 51 33.51 22.59 6.83
CA ALA A 51 32.12 22.80 7.28
C ALA A 51 31.56 24.23 7.08
N GLN A 52 32.41 25.19 6.71
CA GLN A 52 32.09 26.61 6.46
C GLN A 52 32.34 27.02 5.00
N VAL A 53 32.78 26.09 4.15
CA VAL A 53 33.07 26.33 2.74
C VAL A 53 32.03 25.62 1.88
N GLY A 54 31.48 26.31 0.89
CA GLY A 54 30.59 25.72 -0.10
C GLY A 54 31.32 25.37 -1.39
N ASN A 55 30.89 24.32 -2.08
CA ASN A 55 31.62 23.77 -3.23
C ASN A 55 30.75 23.61 -4.48
N SER A 56 31.37 23.62 -5.67
CA SER A 56 30.70 23.24 -6.92
C SER A 56 30.91 21.77 -7.32
N PHE A 57 32.11 21.26 -7.06
CA PHE A 57 32.48 19.87 -7.28
C PHE A 57 33.19 19.34 -6.04
N SER A 58 32.72 18.22 -5.51
CA SER A 58 33.29 17.57 -4.32
C SER A 58 33.58 16.11 -4.60
N LEU A 59 34.78 15.66 -4.26
CA LEU A 59 35.22 14.27 -4.39
C LEU A 59 35.99 13.82 -3.15
N HIS A 60 35.41 12.90 -2.39
CA HIS A 60 36.01 12.38 -1.16
C HIS A 60 36.18 10.86 -1.21
N ALA A 61 37.37 10.36 -0.87
CA ALA A 61 37.62 8.92 -0.88
C ALA A 61 36.84 8.18 0.21
N LEU A 62 36.62 8.80 1.38
CA LEU A 62 35.81 8.26 2.48
C LEU A 62 34.64 9.18 2.81
N ALA A 63 34.91 10.38 3.32
CA ALA A 63 33.83 11.27 3.76
C ALA A 63 34.10 12.76 3.51
N GLY A 64 33.09 13.43 2.95
CA GLY A 64 33.07 14.87 2.71
C GLY A 64 32.22 15.63 3.72
N VAL A 65 32.68 16.81 4.13
CA VAL A 65 31.93 17.75 4.97
C VAL A 65 31.97 19.13 4.32
N SER A 66 30.81 19.76 4.11
CA SER A 66 30.74 21.10 3.51
C SER A 66 29.62 21.96 4.11
N ALA A 67 29.69 23.27 3.86
CA ALA A 67 28.61 24.18 4.20
C ALA A 67 27.44 24.06 3.22
N TYR A 68 27.72 23.99 1.90
CA TYR A 68 26.73 23.72 0.84
C TYR A 68 27.40 23.08 -0.37
N GLU A 69 26.62 22.43 -1.22
CA GLU A 69 27.06 21.85 -2.49
C GLU A 69 26.22 22.41 -3.66
N ARG A 70 26.87 22.78 -4.76
CA ARG A 70 26.25 23.31 -6.00
C ARG A 70 26.84 22.65 -7.24
N GLY A 71 26.39 21.45 -7.56
CA GLY A 71 26.88 20.70 -8.71
C GLY A 71 26.95 19.22 -8.39
N VAL A 72 28.15 18.66 -8.28
CA VAL A 72 28.33 17.22 -8.08
C VAL A 72 29.15 16.95 -6.84
N ALA A 73 28.64 16.13 -5.93
CA ALA A 73 29.35 15.65 -4.75
C ALA A 73 29.38 14.12 -4.73
N VAL A 74 30.57 13.54 -4.67
CA VAL A 74 30.78 12.09 -4.64
C VAL A 74 31.67 11.71 -3.46
N SER A 75 31.19 10.82 -2.60
CA SER A 75 31.97 10.31 -1.46
C SER A 75 31.96 8.78 -1.40
N GLY A 76 33.10 8.17 -1.05
CA GLY A 76 33.18 6.72 -0.91
C GLY A 76 32.24 6.14 0.17
N LEU A 77 32.06 6.83 1.30
CA LEU A 77 31.17 6.43 2.38
C LEU A 77 30.07 7.45 2.64
N ALA A 78 30.40 8.70 2.95
CA ALA A 78 29.38 9.66 3.40
C ALA A 78 29.65 11.10 2.99
N THR A 79 28.58 11.83 2.70
CA THR A 79 28.62 13.28 2.46
C THR A 79 27.73 13.98 3.48
N ILE A 80 28.29 14.96 4.19
CA ILE A 80 27.59 15.76 5.22
C ILE A 80 27.58 17.23 4.79
N VAL A 81 26.40 17.74 4.45
CA VAL A 81 26.19 19.14 4.06
C VAL A 81 25.43 19.86 5.16
N LYS A 82 26.04 20.89 5.77
CA LYS A 82 25.41 21.63 6.88
C LYS A 82 24.21 22.47 6.43
N GLY A 83 24.28 23.00 5.22
CA GLY A 83 23.28 23.85 4.59
C GLY A 83 22.59 23.14 3.43
N THR A 84 22.58 23.79 2.26
CA THR A 84 21.81 23.35 1.10
C THR A 84 22.62 22.52 0.13
N GLU A 85 21.95 21.65 -0.61
CA GLU A 85 22.52 21.01 -1.79
C GLU A 85 21.68 21.29 -3.05
N GLU A 86 22.36 21.60 -4.14
CA GLU A 86 21.77 21.81 -5.46
C GLU A 86 22.58 21.00 -6.47
N GLY A 87 22.04 19.89 -6.99
CA GLY A 87 22.70 19.08 -8.01
C GLY A 87 22.61 17.57 -7.81
N VAL A 88 23.74 16.87 -7.84
CA VAL A 88 23.83 15.41 -7.71
C VAL A 88 24.76 15.05 -6.56
N MET A 89 24.26 14.26 -5.62
CA MET A 89 25.04 13.73 -4.50
C MET A 89 25.03 12.20 -4.52
N VAL A 90 26.20 11.58 -4.53
CA VAL A 90 26.37 10.12 -4.51
C VAL A 90 27.29 9.73 -3.36
N SER A 91 26.81 8.89 -2.44
CA SER A 91 27.63 8.34 -1.36
C SER A 91 27.47 6.83 -1.24
N GLY A 92 28.56 6.11 -0.92
CA GLY A 92 28.49 4.66 -0.73
C GLY A 92 27.58 4.22 0.42
N LEU A 93 27.46 5.01 1.49
CA LEU A 93 26.58 4.73 2.64
C LEU A 93 25.50 5.79 2.81
N ALA A 94 25.86 7.05 3.03
CA ALA A 94 24.88 8.04 3.48
C ALA A 94 25.10 9.47 2.98
N ASN A 95 23.98 10.15 2.67
CA ASN A 95 23.94 11.59 2.45
C ASN A 95 23.18 12.24 3.61
N VAL A 96 23.78 13.20 4.29
CA VAL A 96 23.17 13.93 5.42
C VAL A 96 23.17 15.42 5.12
N ILE A 97 21.99 16.01 4.97
CA ILE A 97 21.80 17.40 4.54
C ILE A 97 20.98 18.15 5.60
N GLY A 98 21.57 19.17 6.22
CA GLY A 98 20.93 19.98 7.26
C GLY A 98 19.90 20.98 6.73
N GLY A 99 20.01 21.37 5.46
CA GLY A 99 19.14 22.33 4.79
C GLY A 99 18.23 21.71 3.73
N LYS A 100 17.86 22.54 2.75
CA LYS A 100 17.04 22.13 1.62
C LYS A 100 17.90 21.48 0.54
N THR A 101 17.30 20.58 -0.21
CA THR A 101 17.92 20.01 -1.41
C THR A 101 17.08 20.25 -2.66
N SER A 102 17.76 20.47 -3.78
CA SER A 102 17.20 20.48 -5.13
C SER A 102 18.08 19.68 -6.07
N GLY A 103 17.77 18.40 -6.29
CA GLY A 103 18.69 17.52 -7.00
C GLY A 103 18.36 16.02 -6.95
N VAL A 104 19.39 15.22 -7.22
CA VAL A 104 19.38 13.77 -7.11
C VAL A 104 20.30 13.34 -5.98
N GLN A 105 19.78 12.62 -4.99
CA GLN A 105 20.58 11.99 -3.94
C GLN A 105 20.57 10.47 -4.11
N VAL A 106 21.76 9.88 -4.17
CA VAL A 106 21.96 8.42 -4.21
C VAL A 106 22.84 8.02 -3.03
N ALA A 107 22.35 7.10 -2.22
CA ALA A 107 23.09 6.55 -1.08
C ALA A 107 22.95 5.03 -1.02
N GLY A 108 24.01 4.30 -0.68
CA GLY A 108 23.89 2.84 -0.51
C GLY A 108 22.98 2.45 0.65
N LEU A 109 22.92 3.25 1.72
CA LEU A 109 22.04 2.99 2.88
C LEU A 109 20.95 4.05 3.04
N ALA A 110 21.32 5.34 3.18
CA ALA A 110 20.33 6.34 3.57
C ALA A 110 20.56 7.76 3.05
N ASN A 111 19.46 8.43 2.69
CA ASN A 111 19.41 9.88 2.53
C ASN A 111 18.64 10.52 3.70
N ILE A 112 19.28 11.43 4.43
CA ILE A 112 18.69 12.13 5.59
C ILE A 112 18.74 13.62 5.33
N ILE A 113 17.57 14.23 5.13
CA ILE A 113 17.41 15.64 4.81
C ILE A 113 16.55 16.30 5.90
N ALA A 114 17.12 17.24 6.65
CA ALA A 114 16.39 17.87 7.76
C ALA A 114 15.27 18.83 7.30
N ALA A 115 15.30 19.29 6.04
CA ALA A 115 14.31 20.21 5.48
C ALA A 115 13.62 19.66 4.21
N ASP A 116 13.29 20.56 3.28
CA ASP A 116 12.56 20.24 2.06
C ASP A 116 13.50 19.69 1.00
N ALA A 117 13.06 18.63 0.33
CA ALA A 117 13.74 18.04 -0.80
C ALA A 117 12.93 18.22 -2.08
N ARG A 118 13.58 18.63 -3.15
CA ARG A 118 13.02 18.68 -4.51
C ARG A 118 13.88 17.80 -5.40
N GLY A 119 13.26 16.91 -6.17
CA GLY A 119 13.96 15.94 -7.01
C GLY A 119 13.85 14.51 -6.50
N VAL A 120 14.92 13.72 -6.63
CA VAL A 120 14.87 12.26 -6.46
C VAL A 120 15.83 11.80 -5.36
N GLN A 121 15.32 11.03 -4.41
CA GLN A 121 16.09 10.36 -3.36
C GLN A 121 16.07 8.85 -3.61
N ILE A 122 17.23 8.23 -3.76
CA ILE A 122 17.41 6.79 -3.91
C ILE A 122 18.33 6.30 -2.81
N ALA A 123 17.85 5.34 -2.02
CA ALA A 123 18.61 4.74 -0.93
C ALA A 123 18.44 3.23 -0.90
N GLY A 124 19.48 2.45 -0.58
CA GLY A 124 19.32 1.01 -0.42
C GLY A 124 18.37 0.65 0.73
N LEU A 125 18.39 1.40 1.84
CA LEU A 125 17.52 1.14 3.00
C LEU A 125 16.44 2.21 3.16
N ALA A 126 16.80 3.48 3.33
CA ALA A 126 15.82 4.48 3.75
C ALA A 126 16.05 5.91 3.25
N ASN A 127 14.95 6.61 3.00
CA ASN A 127 14.96 8.06 2.77
C ASN A 127 14.13 8.77 3.84
N SER A 128 14.66 9.84 4.42
CA SER A 128 13.99 10.66 5.42
C SER A 128 14.11 12.14 5.04
N SER A 129 12.98 12.81 4.88
CA SER A 129 12.96 14.27 4.63
C SER A 129 11.79 14.93 5.35
N LYS A 130 11.86 16.24 5.62
CA LYS A 130 10.68 16.94 6.17
C LYS A 130 9.54 16.97 5.14
N SER A 131 9.85 17.34 3.91
CA SER A 131 8.92 17.33 2.79
C SER A 131 9.67 16.91 1.52
N SER A 132 9.08 16.05 0.70
CA SER A 132 9.61 15.68 -0.62
C SER A 132 8.67 16.15 -1.73
N LYS A 133 9.13 17.05 -2.59
CA LYS A 133 8.43 17.48 -3.81
C LYS A 133 8.94 16.71 -5.03
N GLY A 134 9.17 15.42 -4.86
CA GLY A 134 9.57 14.51 -5.92
C GLY A 134 9.45 13.07 -5.47
N ALA A 135 10.43 12.23 -5.81
CA ALA A 135 10.35 10.78 -5.55
C ALA A 135 11.31 10.37 -4.43
N GLN A 136 10.82 9.60 -3.47
CA GLN A 136 11.65 8.83 -2.53
C GLN A 136 11.53 7.34 -2.88
N ILE A 137 12.67 6.71 -3.16
CA ILE A 137 12.76 5.31 -3.57
C ILE A 137 13.74 4.59 -2.64
N SER A 138 13.28 3.56 -1.94
CA SER A 138 14.14 2.80 -1.04
C SER A 138 13.82 1.32 -0.94
N GLY A 139 14.78 0.50 -0.48
CA GLY A 139 14.56 -0.92 -0.25
C GLY A 139 13.67 -1.20 0.97
N ILE A 140 13.73 -0.37 2.01
CA ILE A 140 12.98 -0.60 3.25
C ILE A 140 11.92 0.48 3.47
N ALA A 141 12.31 1.75 3.68
CA ALA A 141 11.35 2.74 4.12
C ALA A 141 11.59 4.17 3.64
N ASN A 142 10.48 4.87 3.31
CA ASN A 142 10.50 6.30 3.10
C ASN A 142 9.65 7.03 4.16
N VAL A 143 10.21 8.09 4.73
CA VAL A 143 9.55 8.90 5.76
C VAL A 143 9.54 10.36 5.33
N ALA A 144 8.35 10.98 5.39
CA ALA A 144 8.19 12.42 5.23
C ALA A 144 6.97 12.97 5.99
N LYS A 145 6.87 14.28 6.18
CA LYS A 145 5.57 14.90 6.54
C LYS A 145 4.67 15.00 5.33
N SER A 146 5.25 15.39 4.20
CA SER A 146 4.58 15.49 2.91
C SER A 146 5.46 14.91 1.82
N SER A 147 4.91 14.12 0.91
CA SER A 147 5.67 13.58 -0.23
C SER A 147 4.82 13.57 -1.51
N ALA A 148 5.45 13.75 -2.67
CA ALA A 148 4.74 13.54 -3.94
C ALA A 148 4.65 12.04 -4.24
N LEU A 149 5.77 11.33 -4.27
CA LEU A 149 5.83 9.90 -4.55
C LEU A 149 6.75 9.19 -3.54
N GLN A 150 6.29 8.08 -2.97
CA GLN A 150 7.10 7.19 -2.14
C GLN A 150 7.00 5.75 -2.65
N ILE A 151 8.14 5.11 -2.90
CA ILE A 151 8.25 3.71 -3.32
C ILE A 151 9.22 3.00 -2.36
N ALA A 152 8.74 1.98 -1.64
CA ALA A 152 9.54 1.24 -0.67
C ALA A 152 9.31 -0.27 -0.76
N GLY A 153 10.32 -1.09 -0.50
CA GLY A 153 10.12 -2.54 -0.41
C GLY A 153 9.26 -2.93 0.80
N ILE A 154 9.33 -2.19 1.91
CA ILE A 154 8.57 -2.51 3.13
C ILE A 154 7.50 -1.46 3.42
N ALA A 155 7.88 -0.21 3.70
CA ALA A 155 6.94 0.78 4.22
C ALA A 155 7.09 2.22 3.74
N ASN A 156 5.98 2.92 3.54
CA ASN A 156 5.95 4.36 3.30
C ASN A 156 5.15 5.09 4.38
N LEU A 157 5.73 6.14 4.94
CA LEU A 157 5.12 6.94 5.99
C LEU A 157 5.06 8.41 5.58
N SER A 158 3.83 8.96 5.56
CA SER A 158 3.58 10.38 5.35
C SER A 158 2.61 10.95 6.39
N ALA A 159 3.09 11.85 7.25
CA ALA A 159 2.25 12.34 8.36
C ALA A 159 1.04 13.20 7.90
N GLN A 160 1.15 13.94 6.80
CA GLN A 160 0.15 14.93 6.38
C GLN A 160 -0.45 14.65 4.99
N GLN A 161 0.41 14.60 3.96
CA GLN A 161 -0.03 14.52 2.56
C GLN A 161 0.90 13.62 1.76
N ASN A 162 0.34 12.73 0.95
CA ASN A 162 1.10 11.99 -0.03
C ASN A 162 0.30 11.85 -1.33
N ASN A 163 0.84 12.15 -2.51
CA ASN A 163 0.04 11.90 -3.72
C ASN A 163 -0.05 10.40 -4.02
N MET A 164 1.07 9.68 -4.06
CA MET A 164 1.13 8.24 -4.34
C MET A 164 2.13 7.49 -3.44
N GLN A 165 1.66 6.41 -2.79
CA GLN A 165 2.51 5.46 -2.07
C GLN A 165 2.42 4.07 -2.69
N LEU A 166 3.59 3.46 -2.93
CA LEU A 166 3.73 2.07 -3.35
C LEU A 166 4.66 1.33 -2.39
N SER A 167 4.17 0.31 -1.70
CA SER A 167 5.00 -0.48 -0.77
C SER A 167 4.77 -1.98 -0.87
N GLY A 168 5.77 -2.80 -0.53
CA GLY A 168 5.58 -4.25 -0.47
C GLY A 168 4.71 -4.70 0.70
N ILE A 169 4.75 -4.01 1.85
CA ILE A 169 4.01 -4.45 3.05
C ILE A 169 2.96 -3.43 3.48
N ALA A 170 3.37 -2.21 3.84
CA ALA A 170 2.46 -1.26 4.48
C ALA A 170 2.68 0.21 4.13
N SER A 171 1.59 0.94 3.95
CA SER A 171 1.63 2.40 3.76
C SER A 171 0.74 3.13 4.75
N VAL A 172 1.27 4.20 5.34
CA VAL A 172 0.54 5.08 6.25
C VAL A 172 0.60 6.53 5.78
N ALA A 173 -0.56 7.17 5.68
CA ALA A 173 -0.69 8.56 5.26
C ALA A 173 -1.70 9.34 6.11
N GLY A 174 -1.51 10.66 6.25
CA GLY A 174 -2.59 11.56 6.63
C GLY A 174 -3.66 11.59 5.54
N ASN A 175 -3.37 12.23 4.42
CA ASN A 175 -4.23 12.24 3.24
C ASN A 175 -3.45 11.77 2.03
N THR A 176 -4.14 11.11 1.10
CA THR A 176 -3.49 10.61 -0.11
C THR A 176 -4.41 10.50 -1.32
N ASN A 177 -3.84 10.52 -2.53
CA ASN A 177 -4.60 10.22 -3.75
C ASN A 177 -4.61 8.72 -4.03
N ALA A 178 -3.47 8.04 -3.92
CA ALA A 178 -3.38 6.60 -4.12
C ALA A 178 -2.41 5.92 -3.14
N GLN A 179 -2.83 4.77 -2.61
CA GLN A 179 -2.01 3.87 -1.80
C GLN A 179 -2.10 2.45 -2.36
N ILE A 180 -0.94 1.83 -2.57
CA ILE A 180 -0.84 0.45 -3.02
C ILE A 180 0.17 -0.25 -2.10
N SER A 181 -0.29 -1.23 -1.33
CA SER A 181 0.53 -2.03 -0.44
C SER A 181 0.21 -3.50 -0.58
N GLY A 182 1.18 -4.38 -0.34
CA GLY A 182 0.91 -5.82 -0.36
C GLY A 182 -0.08 -6.26 0.71
N LEU A 183 0.02 -5.73 1.93
CA LEU A 183 -0.80 -6.21 3.06
C LEU A 183 -1.73 -5.16 3.64
N VAL A 184 -1.23 -3.96 3.98
CA VAL A 184 -1.99 -3.00 4.81
C VAL A 184 -1.84 -1.56 4.32
N ASN A 185 -2.97 -0.84 4.21
CA ASN A 185 -2.96 0.61 4.07
C ASN A 185 -3.74 1.29 5.20
N ILE A 186 -3.17 2.37 5.72
CA ILE A 186 -3.83 3.23 6.71
C ILE A 186 -3.80 4.68 6.20
N ALA A 187 -4.95 5.32 6.15
CA ALA A 187 -5.05 6.74 5.85
C ALA A 187 -6.13 7.43 6.69
N LYS A 188 -6.10 8.75 6.81
CA LYS A 188 -7.29 9.50 7.22
C LYS A 188 -8.26 9.62 6.05
N LYS A 189 -7.78 10.14 4.91
CA LYS A 189 -8.58 10.35 3.70
C LYS A 189 -7.84 9.89 2.45
N VAL A 190 -8.49 9.08 1.64
CA VAL A 190 -8.02 8.66 0.31
C VAL A 190 -8.96 9.23 -0.75
N ARG A 191 -8.41 10.05 -1.65
CA ARG A 191 -9.19 10.70 -2.73
C ARG A 191 -9.41 9.78 -3.93
N GLY A 192 -8.46 8.90 -4.22
CA GLY A 192 -8.52 7.92 -5.30
C GLY A 192 -8.64 6.48 -4.76
N VAL A 193 -7.68 5.64 -5.11
CA VAL A 193 -7.70 4.19 -4.83
C VAL A 193 -6.83 3.82 -3.64
N GLN A 194 -7.27 2.81 -2.88
CA GLN A 194 -6.53 2.26 -1.75
C GLN A 194 -6.48 0.74 -1.89
N ILE A 195 -5.35 0.19 -2.33
CA ILE A 195 -5.20 -1.24 -2.68
C ILE A 195 -4.31 -1.93 -1.66
N ALA A 196 -4.86 -2.90 -0.94
CA ALA A 196 -4.14 -3.75 0.01
C ALA A 196 -4.58 -5.20 -0.18
N GLY A 197 -3.67 -6.15 -0.10
CA GLY A 197 -4.04 -7.58 -0.16
C GLY A 197 -4.95 -7.99 0.99
N LEU A 198 -4.70 -7.48 2.20
CA LEU A 198 -5.49 -7.85 3.39
C LEU A 198 -6.41 -6.71 3.85
N ILE A 199 -5.85 -5.58 4.28
CA ILE A 199 -6.60 -4.61 5.09
C ILE A 199 -6.40 -3.18 4.59
N ASN A 200 -7.51 -2.47 4.36
CA ASN A 200 -7.53 -1.02 4.21
C ASN A 200 -8.25 -0.37 5.41
N ILE A 201 -7.67 0.67 5.99
CA ILE A 201 -8.28 1.47 7.06
C ILE A 201 -8.31 2.94 6.62
N ALA A 202 -9.49 3.57 6.68
CA ALA A 202 -9.64 4.99 6.40
C ALA A 202 -10.83 5.63 7.15
N GLU A 203 -10.80 6.96 7.35
CA GLU A 203 -12.05 7.67 7.68
C GLU A 203 -12.91 7.85 6.42
N GLU A 204 -12.28 8.19 5.30
CA GLU A 204 -12.93 8.41 4.01
C GLU A 204 -12.10 7.79 2.88
N SER A 205 -12.66 6.81 2.17
CA SER A 205 -12.09 6.21 0.96
C SER A 205 -13.24 5.70 0.10
N LYS A 206 -13.31 6.14 -1.17
CA LYS A 206 -14.38 5.72 -2.09
C LYS A 206 -14.09 4.34 -2.71
N TYR A 207 -12.81 4.09 -3.00
CA TYR A 207 -12.34 2.92 -3.75
C TYR A 207 -11.29 2.10 -2.95
N PRO A 208 -11.61 1.59 -1.75
CA PRO A 208 -10.73 0.64 -1.07
C PRO A 208 -10.89 -0.76 -1.68
N ILE A 209 -9.78 -1.39 -2.03
CA ILE A 209 -9.72 -2.73 -2.62
C ILE A 209 -8.81 -3.56 -1.72
N GLY A 210 -9.41 -4.53 -1.05
CA GLY A 210 -8.74 -5.47 -0.15
C GLY A 210 -9.77 -6.39 0.48
N MET A 211 -9.33 -7.48 1.09
CA MET A 211 -10.24 -8.45 1.72
C MET A 211 -11.12 -7.79 2.78
N LEU A 212 -10.54 -6.91 3.60
CA LEU A 212 -11.23 -6.17 4.64
C LEU A 212 -10.99 -4.67 4.48
N ASN A 213 -12.07 -3.88 4.46
CA ASN A 213 -11.98 -2.43 4.28
C ASN A 213 -12.76 -1.71 5.38
N PHE A 214 -12.04 -1.20 6.36
CA PHE A 214 -12.59 -0.44 7.48
C PHE A 214 -12.60 1.04 7.14
N VAL A 215 -13.64 1.46 6.41
CA VAL A 215 -13.89 2.87 6.10
C VAL A 215 -14.99 3.43 7.00
N LYS A 216 -14.69 4.46 7.80
CA LYS A 216 -15.66 5.05 8.75
C LYS A 216 -16.91 5.59 8.04
N ASN A 217 -16.73 6.34 6.95
CA ASN A 217 -17.80 6.88 6.11
C ASN A 217 -18.16 5.95 4.93
N GLY A 218 -17.85 4.65 5.06
CA GLY A 218 -18.10 3.62 4.06
C GLY A 218 -19.40 2.85 4.29
N GLU A 219 -19.54 1.72 3.60
CA GLU A 219 -20.65 0.78 3.82
C GLU A 219 -20.14 -0.52 4.45
N LYS A 220 -20.91 -1.04 5.41
CA LYS A 220 -20.71 -2.36 6.02
C LYS A 220 -22.04 -3.08 5.97
N GLN A 221 -22.04 -4.32 5.50
CA GLN A 221 -23.23 -5.14 5.39
C GLN A 221 -22.91 -6.55 5.89
N ILE A 222 -23.86 -7.15 6.60
CA ILE A 222 -23.90 -8.59 6.86
C ILE A 222 -25.08 -9.16 6.08
N GLY A 223 -24.92 -10.32 5.47
CA GLY A 223 -26.00 -10.88 4.68
C GLY A 223 -25.94 -12.38 4.56
N VAL A 224 -27.06 -12.96 4.14
CA VAL A 224 -27.18 -14.38 3.80
C VAL A 224 -27.42 -14.48 2.31
N THR A 225 -26.61 -15.29 1.64
CA THR A 225 -26.74 -15.57 0.20
C THR A 225 -26.84 -17.06 -0.03
N VAL A 226 -27.67 -17.45 -0.99
CA VAL A 226 -27.79 -18.80 -1.51
C VAL A 226 -27.44 -18.84 -2.99
N ASP A 227 -26.82 -19.92 -3.46
CA ASP A 227 -26.48 -20.12 -4.86
C ASP A 227 -27.04 -21.43 -5.44
N GLU A 228 -26.88 -21.58 -6.76
CA GLU A 228 -27.42 -22.70 -7.54
C GLU A 228 -26.89 -24.09 -7.13
N VAL A 229 -25.74 -24.15 -6.46
CA VAL A 229 -25.12 -25.41 -6.00
C VAL A 229 -25.40 -25.67 -4.52
N GLY A 230 -26.32 -24.92 -3.91
CA GLY A 230 -26.77 -25.15 -2.54
C GLY A 230 -25.84 -24.60 -1.48
N ASN A 231 -24.91 -23.70 -1.81
CA ASN A 231 -24.17 -22.96 -0.79
C ASN A 231 -25.10 -21.95 -0.12
N ALA A 232 -25.16 -21.96 1.20
CA ALA A 232 -25.76 -20.92 2.03
C ALA A 232 -24.66 -20.22 2.84
N ILE A 233 -24.36 -18.97 2.52
CA ILE A 233 -23.21 -18.23 3.04
C ILE A 233 -23.68 -17.04 3.86
N VAL A 234 -23.17 -16.93 5.09
CA VAL A 234 -23.22 -15.71 5.90
C VAL A 234 -21.98 -14.90 5.56
N GLY A 235 -22.16 -13.77 4.88
CA GLY A 235 -21.09 -12.93 4.36
C GLY A 235 -21.05 -11.55 5.01
N LEU A 236 -19.84 -11.09 5.33
CA LEU A 236 -19.54 -9.71 5.70
C LEU A 236 -18.97 -8.98 4.47
N ARG A 237 -19.61 -7.87 4.10
CA ARG A 237 -19.16 -6.94 3.06
C ARG A 237 -18.72 -5.65 3.72
N THR A 238 -17.45 -5.27 3.57
CA THR A 238 -16.91 -4.02 4.15
C THR A 238 -16.17 -3.22 3.09
N GLY A 239 -16.48 -1.93 2.99
CA GLY A 239 -16.02 -1.13 1.86
C GLY A 239 -16.18 0.37 2.01
N GLY A 240 -15.76 1.04 0.95
CA GLY A 240 -16.08 2.43 0.69
C GLY A 240 -17.48 2.57 0.09
N GLN A 241 -17.72 3.71 -0.55
CA GLN A 241 -19.00 3.97 -1.24
C GLN A 241 -19.14 3.21 -2.57
N LYS A 242 -18.02 2.82 -3.18
CA LYS A 242 -17.98 2.19 -4.50
C LYS A 242 -17.47 0.77 -4.43
N THR A 243 -16.32 0.52 -3.81
CA THR A 243 -15.75 -0.83 -3.73
C THR A 243 -15.80 -1.38 -2.31
N TYR A 244 -15.86 -2.70 -2.20
CA TYR A 244 -15.89 -3.43 -0.94
C TYR A 244 -15.18 -4.77 -1.06
N GLY A 245 -14.79 -5.32 0.09
CA GLY A 245 -14.27 -6.66 0.25
C GLY A 245 -15.35 -7.55 0.85
N ILE A 246 -15.28 -8.84 0.53
CA ILE A 246 -16.21 -9.89 0.95
C ILE A 246 -15.40 -10.93 1.71
N ILE A 247 -15.86 -11.29 2.90
CA ILE A 247 -15.47 -12.54 3.57
C ILE A 247 -16.74 -13.23 4.03
N GLY A 248 -16.80 -14.56 3.93
CA GLY A 248 -18.00 -15.30 4.29
C GLY A 248 -17.68 -16.71 4.74
N VAL A 249 -18.61 -17.26 5.50
CA VAL A 249 -18.61 -18.66 5.93
C VAL A 249 -20.01 -19.23 5.75
N GLY A 250 -20.11 -20.52 5.44
CA GLY A 250 -21.39 -21.09 5.08
C GLY A 250 -21.42 -22.61 5.16
N GLY A 251 -22.61 -23.14 4.86
CA GLY A 251 -22.87 -24.55 4.67
C GLY A 251 -23.24 -24.85 3.22
N ASN A 252 -23.01 -26.07 2.75
CA ASN A 252 -23.55 -26.57 1.50
C ASN A 252 -24.52 -27.74 1.81
N THR A 253 -25.69 -27.74 1.17
CA THR A 253 -26.73 -28.76 1.38
C THR A 253 -26.90 -29.74 0.23
N PHE A 254 -26.20 -29.55 -0.90
CA PHE A 254 -26.32 -30.40 -2.10
C PHE A 254 -25.08 -31.30 -2.33
N ILE A 255 -23.93 -30.93 -1.76
CA ILE A 255 -22.64 -31.60 -1.84
C ILE A 255 -22.29 -32.11 -0.44
N ASP A 256 -22.87 -33.25 -0.06
CA ASP A 256 -22.74 -33.82 1.29
C ASP A 256 -21.28 -34.08 1.71
N ASP A 257 -20.40 -34.34 0.74
CA ASP A 257 -18.98 -34.65 0.98
C ASP A 257 -18.12 -33.40 1.23
N ALA A 258 -18.66 -32.18 1.03
CA ALA A 258 -17.97 -30.91 1.24
C ALA A 258 -18.89 -29.82 1.83
N PRO A 259 -19.41 -30.02 3.05
CA PRO A 259 -20.49 -29.21 3.59
C PRO A 259 -20.04 -27.83 4.09
N TYR A 260 -18.76 -27.58 4.35
CA TYR A 260 -18.30 -26.28 4.86
C TYR A 260 -17.85 -25.38 3.72
N VAL A 261 -18.26 -24.10 3.75
CA VAL A 261 -17.95 -23.12 2.71
C VAL A 261 -17.21 -21.95 3.31
N LEU A 262 -16.08 -21.57 2.71
CA LEU A 262 -15.39 -20.31 2.97
C LEU A 262 -15.46 -19.44 1.72
N GLU A 263 -15.72 -18.14 1.88
CA GLU A 263 -15.80 -17.16 0.80
C GLU A 263 -14.83 -16.01 1.02
N ALA A 264 -14.14 -15.60 -0.04
CA ALA A 264 -13.39 -14.35 -0.10
C ALA A 264 -13.62 -13.67 -1.45
N GLY A 265 -13.70 -12.34 -1.47
CA GLY A 265 -13.93 -11.63 -2.73
C GLY A 265 -13.83 -10.13 -2.63
N ILE A 266 -14.06 -9.49 -3.77
CA ILE A 266 -14.16 -8.04 -3.91
C ILE A 266 -15.39 -7.70 -4.73
N GLY A 267 -15.96 -6.53 -4.49
CA GLY A 267 -17.12 -6.08 -5.22
C GLY A 267 -17.15 -4.59 -5.50
N LEU A 268 -18.02 -4.22 -6.44
CA LEU A 268 -18.26 -2.88 -6.92
C LEU A 268 -19.77 -2.57 -6.91
N HIS A 269 -20.14 -1.47 -6.26
CA HIS A 269 -21.48 -0.90 -6.29
C HIS A 269 -21.62 0.09 -7.46
N LEU A 270 -22.51 -0.25 -8.39
CA LEU A 270 -22.97 0.63 -9.47
C LEU A 270 -24.37 1.13 -9.12
N GLY A 271 -24.51 2.40 -8.74
CA GLY A 271 -25.81 2.98 -8.41
C GLY A 271 -26.63 3.29 -9.66
N LEU A 272 -27.88 2.82 -9.71
CA LEU A 272 -28.81 3.15 -10.79
C LEU A 272 -29.79 4.23 -10.33
N SER A 273 -30.33 4.08 -9.12
CA SER A 273 -31.25 5.05 -8.49
C SER A 273 -31.08 5.04 -6.96
N ARG A 274 -31.97 5.72 -6.24
CA ARG A 274 -31.98 5.66 -4.75
C ARG A 274 -32.37 4.27 -4.23
N ALA A 275 -33.22 3.55 -4.96
CA ALA A 275 -33.72 2.23 -4.58
C ALA A 275 -32.97 1.07 -5.25
N LEU A 276 -32.39 1.28 -6.44
CA LEU A 276 -31.76 0.22 -7.23
C LEU A 276 -30.26 0.43 -7.39
N ARG A 277 -29.48 -0.66 -7.25
CA ARG A 277 -28.07 -0.73 -7.64
C ARG A 277 -27.74 -2.07 -8.29
N ILE A 278 -26.65 -2.10 -9.05
CA ILE A 278 -26.02 -3.33 -9.50
C ILE A 278 -24.77 -3.54 -8.66
N ASN A 279 -24.61 -4.76 -8.13
CA ASN A 279 -23.44 -5.20 -7.42
C ASN A 279 -22.68 -6.17 -8.32
N LEU A 280 -21.49 -5.79 -8.75
CA LEU A 280 -20.57 -6.69 -9.44
C LEU A 280 -19.63 -7.29 -8.41
N GLU A 281 -19.60 -8.61 -8.29
CA GLU A 281 -18.75 -9.32 -7.33
C GLU A 281 -17.82 -10.27 -8.07
N LEU A 282 -16.54 -10.24 -7.71
CA LEU A 282 -15.58 -11.31 -8.01
C LEU A 282 -15.28 -12.01 -6.70
N SER A 283 -15.62 -13.30 -6.63
CA SER A 283 -15.53 -14.08 -5.39
C SER A 283 -14.90 -15.45 -5.66
N SER A 284 -14.29 -16.01 -4.64
CA SER A 284 -13.82 -17.39 -4.61
C SER A 284 -14.39 -18.08 -3.39
N THR A 285 -14.90 -19.29 -3.59
CA THR A 285 -15.44 -20.15 -2.54
C THR A 285 -14.67 -21.45 -2.49
N ALA A 286 -14.33 -21.90 -1.28
CA ALA A 286 -13.77 -23.21 -1.01
C ALA A 286 -14.81 -24.05 -0.25
N ASN A 287 -15.32 -25.11 -0.88
CA ASN A 287 -16.16 -26.12 -0.25
C ASN A 287 -15.27 -27.24 0.28
N SER A 288 -15.37 -27.63 1.54
CA SER A 288 -14.54 -28.69 2.10
C SER A 288 -15.21 -29.44 3.26
N ASN A 289 -14.71 -30.65 3.55
CA ASN A 289 -14.95 -31.38 4.80
C ASN A 289 -13.78 -31.32 5.78
N PHE A 290 -12.74 -30.51 5.48
CA PHE A 290 -11.47 -30.42 6.20
C PHE A 290 -10.66 -31.73 6.25
N GLN A 291 -10.94 -32.67 5.33
CA GLN A 291 -10.22 -33.92 5.15
C GLN A 291 -9.69 -33.98 3.71
N GLU A 292 -10.19 -34.90 2.90
CA GLU A 292 -9.69 -35.14 1.53
C GLU A 292 -10.43 -34.33 0.47
N THR A 293 -11.65 -33.86 0.75
CA THR A 293 -12.53 -33.30 -0.28
C THR A 293 -12.51 -31.78 -0.23
N SER A 294 -12.13 -31.17 -1.36
CA SER A 294 -12.11 -29.72 -1.52
C SER A 294 -12.49 -29.34 -2.95
N TYR A 295 -13.44 -28.42 -3.10
CA TYR A 295 -13.81 -27.81 -4.37
C TYR A 295 -13.52 -26.32 -4.33
N TYR A 296 -12.89 -25.79 -5.37
CA TYR A 296 -12.61 -24.36 -5.49
C TYR A 296 -13.41 -23.78 -6.64
N LYS A 297 -14.33 -22.86 -6.33
CA LYS A 297 -15.13 -22.13 -7.31
C LYS A 297 -14.75 -20.67 -7.30
N SER A 298 -14.50 -20.11 -8.49
CA SER A 298 -14.36 -18.68 -8.73
C SER A 298 -15.60 -18.18 -9.48
N SER A 299 -16.24 -17.14 -8.97
CA SER A 299 -17.51 -16.64 -9.47
C SER A 299 -17.42 -15.15 -9.78
N PHE A 300 -17.84 -14.78 -10.99
CA PHE A 300 -18.23 -13.42 -11.31
C PHE A 300 -19.76 -13.31 -11.20
N ARG A 301 -20.27 -12.43 -10.35
CA ARG A 301 -21.71 -12.26 -10.09
C ARG A 301 -22.15 -10.85 -10.46
N ALA A 302 -23.27 -10.75 -11.17
CA ALA A 302 -23.90 -9.48 -11.51
C ALA A 302 -25.27 -9.41 -10.83
N LEU A 303 -25.32 -8.85 -9.62
CA LEU A 303 -26.51 -8.89 -8.76
C LEU A 303 -27.29 -7.57 -8.86
N LEU A 304 -28.58 -7.64 -9.15
CA LEU A 304 -29.49 -6.52 -8.97
C LEU A 304 -29.87 -6.41 -7.50
N GLY A 305 -29.63 -5.24 -6.91
CA GLY A 305 -29.90 -4.93 -5.51
C GLY A 305 -31.03 -3.93 -5.34
N LEU A 306 -32.09 -4.32 -4.62
CA LEU A 306 -33.21 -3.47 -4.23
C LEU A 306 -33.07 -3.05 -2.76
N LYS A 307 -32.82 -1.76 -2.53
CA LYS A 307 -32.69 -1.16 -1.19
C LYS A 307 -34.07 -0.87 -0.62
N LEU A 308 -34.40 -1.55 0.47
CA LEU A 308 -35.62 -1.37 1.26
C LEU A 308 -35.29 -0.66 2.59
N TRP A 309 -36.00 0.45 2.86
CA TRP A 309 -35.89 1.22 4.11
C TRP A 309 -34.45 1.60 4.54
N ASN A 310 -33.54 1.80 3.58
CA ASN A 310 -32.12 2.16 3.77
C ASN A 310 -31.28 1.18 4.62
N ARG A 311 -31.84 0.08 5.12
CA ARG A 311 -31.16 -0.89 6.00
C ARG A 311 -31.12 -2.30 5.42
N VAL A 312 -32.07 -2.65 4.57
CA VAL A 312 -32.17 -3.97 3.95
C VAL A 312 -31.93 -3.83 2.46
N GLU A 313 -31.19 -4.76 1.88
CA GLU A 313 -31.06 -4.89 0.44
C GLU A 313 -31.34 -6.34 0.06
N ILE A 314 -32.28 -6.54 -0.86
CA ILE A 314 -32.49 -7.83 -1.50
C ILE A 314 -31.63 -7.86 -2.76
N VAL A 315 -30.84 -8.90 -2.93
CA VAL A 315 -29.98 -9.10 -4.09
C VAL A 315 -30.34 -10.37 -4.83
N ALA A 316 -30.34 -10.32 -6.16
CA ALA A 316 -30.45 -11.51 -7.01
C ALA A 316 -29.80 -11.26 -8.37
N GLY A 317 -29.21 -12.28 -8.97
CA GLY A 317 -28.68 -12.17 -10.32
C GLY A 317 -27.89 -13.39 -10.80
N PRO A 318 -27.49 -13.40 -12.07
CA PRO A 318 -26.70 -14.48 -12.64
C PRO A 318 -25.27 -14.50 -12.09
N SER A 319 -24.69 -15.69 -12.10
CA SER A 319 -23.27 -15.92 -11.84
C SER A 319 -22.61 -16.67 -12.98
N PHE A 320 -21.37 -16.31 -13.28
CA PHE A 320 -20.49 -17.04 -14.18
C PHE A 320 -19.42 -17.71 -13.33
N ASN A 321 -19.39 -19.03 -13.38
CA ASN A 321 -18.65 -19.84 -12.44
C ASN A 321 -17.58 -20.66 -13.17
N TYR A 322 -16.39 -20.66 -12.60
CA TYR A 322 -15.31 -21.60 -12.91
C TYR A 322 -15.03 -22.44 -11.68
N VAL A 323 -15.08 -23.76 -11.79
CA VAL A 323 -14.77 -24.68 -10.69
C VAL A 323 -13.66 -25.64 -11.07
N ASN A 324 -12.76 -25.89 -10.12
CA ASN A 324 -11.73 -26.91 -10.20
C ASN A 324 -11.89 -27.90 -9.05
N TYR A 325 -11.84 -29.19 -9.37
CA TYR A 325 -11.95 -30.29 -8.43
C TYR A 325 -11.27 -31.55 -8.95
N MET A 326 -11.06 -32.56 -8.09
CA MET A 326 -10.40 -33.80 -8.47
C MET A 326 -11.36 -34.75 -9.20
N ASP A 327 -10.86 -35.51 -10.17
CA ASP A 327 -11.68 -36.37 -11.04
C ASP A 327 -12.37 -37.54 -10.32
N TYR A 328 -11.83 -37.97 -9.18
CA TYR A 328 -12.44 -38.96 -8.29
C TYR A 328 -13.57 -38.40 -7.42
N GLN A 329 -13.74 -37.07 -7.36
CA GLN A 329 -14.79 -36.42 -6.59
C GLN A 329 -16.10 -36.34 -7.40
N LYS A 330 -17.24 -36.26 -6.69
CA LYS A 330 -18.55 -36.05 -7.35
C LYS A 330 -18.56 -34.74 -8.14
N ALA A 331 -19.27 -34.72 -9.26
CA ALA A 331 -19.40 -33.52 -10.09
C ALA A 331 -20.00 -32.36 -9.28
N TYR A 332 -19.38 -31.18 -9.37
CA TYR A 332 -19.79 -30.01 -8.60
C TYR A 332 -21.14 -29.41 -9.06
N THR A 333 -21.48 -29.59 -10.34
CA THR A 333 -22.74 -29.14 -10.92
C THR A 333 -23.23 -30.15 -11.95
N SER A 334 -24.55 -30.29 -12.08
CA SER A 334 -25.18 -31.09 -13.15
C SER A 334 -25.30 -30.34 -14.47
N SER A 335 -25.02 -29.03 -14.49
CA SER A 335 -25.32 -28.13 -15.62
C SER A 335 -24.06 -27.42 -16.10
N SER A 336 -23.08 -28.19 -16.57
CA SER A 336 -21.84 -27.66 -17.14
C SER A 336 -22.06 -27.17 -18.58
N LEU A 337 -21.54 -25.98 -18.90
CA LEU A 337 -21.48 -25.47 -20.28
C LEU A 337 -20.24 -26.00 -21.00
N TRP A 338 -19.14 -26.13 -20.26
CA TRP A 338 -17.88 -26.66 -20.78
C TRP A 338 -17.11 -27.35 -19.67
N GLU A 339 -16.69 -28.58 -19.91
CA GLU A 339 -15.75 -29.31 -19.07
C GLU A 339 -14.41 -29.55 -19.78
N PHE A 340 -13.33 -29.39 -19.03
CA PHE A 340 -11.98 -29.81 -19.43
C PHE A 340 -11.39 -30.74 -18.36
N ARG A 341 -10.98 -31.93 -18.78
CA ARG A 341 -10.37 -32.94 -17.90
C ARG A 341 -8.86 -32.95 -18.08
N GLY A 342 -8.15 -32.63 -17.00
CA GLY A 342 -6.71 -32.86 -16.87
C GLY A 342 -6.42 -34.28 -16.37
N ALA A 343 -5.15 -34.58 -16.07
CA ALA A 343 -4.74 -35.92 -15.66
C ALA A 343 -5.42 -36.45 -14.39
N GLN A 344 -5.76 -35.56 -13.44
CA GLN A 344 -6.43 -35.88 -12.16
C GLN A 344 -7.43 -34.79 -11.72
N SER A 345 -7.78 -33.87 -12.62
CA SER A 345 -8.60 -32.70 -12.27
C SER A 345 -9.68 -32.45 -13.31
N VAL A 346 -10.86 -32.06 -12.86
CA VAL A 346 -11.95 -31.58 -13.71
C VAL A 346 -12.09 -30.08 -13.53
N ASN A 347 -12.15 -29.37 -14.65
CA ASN A 347 -12.41 -27.95 -14.71
C ASN A 347 -13.76 -27.76 -15.39
N SER A 348 -14.70 -27.08 -14.75
CA SER A 348 -16.03 -26.83 -15.31
C SER A 348 -16.37 -25.35 -15.31
N LEU A 349 -16.94 -24.89 -16.43
CA LEU A 349 -17.55 -23.59 -16.59
C LEU A 349 -19.06 -23.74 -16.65
N PHE A 350 -19.78 -22.93 -15.88
CA PHE A 350 -21.24 -22.95 -15.89
C PHE A 350 -21.84 -21.60 -15.52
N ILE A 351 -23.10 -21.41 -15.91
CA ILE A 351 -23.91 -20.26 -15.51
C ILE A 351 -24.83 -20.70 -14.37
N GLY A 352 -24.86 -19.88 -13.33
CA GLY A 352 -25.66 -20.09 -12.13
C GLY A 352 -26.46 -18.86 -11.74
N GLY A 353 -26.95 -18.86 -10.51
CA GLY A 353 -27.75 -17.78 -9.96
C GLY A 353 -27.51 -17.66 -8.47
N THR A 354 -27.35 -16.42 -8.00
CA THR A 354 -27.21 -16.12 -6.58
C THR A 354 -28.36 -15.21 -6.16
N ALA A 355 -28.94 -15.48 -4.99
CA ALA A 355 -29.94 -14.64 -4.36
C ALA A 355 -29.62 -14.47 -2.87
N GLY A 356 -30.03 -13.36 -2.27
CA GLY A 356 -29.75 -13.12 -0.87
C GLY A 356 -30.34 -11.84 -0.32
N ILE A 357 -30.11 -11.64 0.98
CA ILE A 357 -30.53 -10.46 1.72
C ILE A 357 -29.34 -9.93 2.51
N HIS A 358 -29.08 -8.63 2.36
CA HIS A 358 -28.03 -7.90 3.07
C HIS A 358 -28.66 -6.90 4.06
N PHE A 359 -28.04 -6.77 5.22
CA PHE A 359 -28.38 -5.83 6.27
C PHE A 359 -27.22 -4.86 6.46
N LYS A 360 -27.48 -3.57 6.31
CA LYS A 360 -26.50 -2.51 6.53
C LYS A 360 -26.27 -2.30 8.03
N LEU A 361 -25.00 -2.22 8.44
CA LEU A 361 -24.55 -2.01 9.82
C LEU A 361 -24.36 -0.53 10.16
#